data_AF-A0A7W0AQI8-F1
#
_entry.id   AF-A0A7W0AQI8-F1
#
_cell.length_a   1.000
_cell.length_b   1.000
_cell.length_c   1.000
_cell.angle_alpha   90.00
_cell.angle_beta   90.00
_cell.angle_gamma   90.00
#
_symmetry.space_group_name_H-M   'P 1'
#
loop_
_entity.id
_entity.type
_entity.pdbx_description
1 polymer ?
#
loop_
_entity_poly.entity_id
_entity_poly.type
_entity_poly.pdbx_seq_one_letter_code
_entity_poly.pdbx_strand_id
1 'polypeptide(L)'
;MDPAALRNRLVMATSMWRENTDEPLPRMPPGDPVEQIETFELRVVELLFAVATAQTARRVADQTWDLVHDRAETDPVKRRVVEGHEALAKLAAEGAAEPEPPPRPSE
;
A
#
# COMPACT_ATOMS: atom_id res chain seq x y z
N MET A 1 14.47 -12.90 -13.59
CA MET A 1 14.66 -11.56 -12.99
C MET A 1 16.08 -11.49 -12.45
N ASP A 2 16.72 -10.33 -12.47
CA ASP A 2 18.09 -10.16 -11.92
C ASP A 2 18.09 -10.24 -10.38
N PRO A 3 19.02 -10.98 -9.73
CA PRO A 3 19.09 -11.08 -8.27
C PRO A 3 19.19 -9.74 -7.53
N ALA A 4 19.81 -8.71 -8.12
CA ALA A 4 19.87 -7.39 -7.48
C ALA A 4 18.50 -6.72 -7.45
N ALA A 5 17.72 -6.83 -8.52
CA ALA A 5 16.34 -6.34 -8.58
C ALA A 5 15.45 -7.05 -7.54
N LEU A 6 15.61 -8.37 -7.38
CA LEU A 6 14.86 -9.15 -6.40
C LEU A 6 15.20 -8.76 -4.96
N ARG A 7 16.48 -8.53 -4.66
CA ARG A 7 16.92 -8.00 -3.36
C ARG A 7 16.31 -6.62 -3.08
N ASN A 8 16.32 -5.73 -4.07
CA ASN A 8 15.76 -4.39 -3.91
C ASN A 8 14.26 -4.44 -3.61
N ARG A 9 13.50 -5.30 -4.30
CA ARG A 9 12.07 -5.56 -4.01
C ARG A 9 11.86 -5.97 -2.55
N LEU A 10 12.62 -6.97 -2.08
CA LEU A 10 12.53 -7.43 -0.70
C LEU A 10 12.86 -6.33 0.32
N VAL A 11 13.91 -5.53 0.07
CA VAL A 11 14.27 -4.41 0.96
C VAL A 11 13.15 -3.39 1.04
N MET A 12 12.58 -2.97 -0.10
CA MET A 12 11.47 -2.02 -0.12
C MET A 12 10.24 -2.56 0.61
N ALA A 13 9.84 -3.80 0.32
CA ALA A 13 8.67 -4.42 0.95
C ALA A 13 8.84 -4.58 2.47
N THR A 14 10.02 -4.97 2.92
CA THR A 14 10.30 -5.14 4.36
C THR A 14 10.39 -3.81 5.10
N SER A 15 10.94 -2.76 4.50
CA SER A 15 10.90 -1.40 5.05
C SER A 15 9.46 -0.92 5.19
N MET A 16 8.65 -1.06 4.13
CA MET A 16 7.24 -0.65 4.14
C MET A 16 6.42 -1.40 5.21
N TRP A 17 6.66 -2.69 5.42
CA TRP A 17 6.05 -3.44 6.52
C TRP A 17 6.42 -2.87 7.89
N ARG A 18 7.70 -2.57 8.13
CA ARG A 18 8.16 -2.04 9.42
C ARG A 18 7.67 -0.62 9.69
N GLU A 19 7.43 0.17 8.65
CA GLU A 19 6.95 1.55 8.77
C GLU A 19 5.46 1.63 9.08
N ASN A 20 4.68 0.60 8.71
CA ASN A 20 3.21 0.60 8.83
C ASN A 20 2.70 -0.40 9.88
N THR A 21 3.57 -1.21 10.48
CA THR A 21 3.19 -2.24 11.44
C THR A 21 4.26 -2.39 12.53
N ASP A 22 3.81 -2.74 13.74
CA ASP A 22 4.67 -3.24 14.82
C ASP A 22 4.81 -4.78 14.81
N GLU A 23 4.21 -5.45 13.82
CA GLU A 23 4.21 -6.90 13.72
C GLU A 23 5.55 -7.43 13.21
N PRO A 24 5.99 -8.62 13.67
CA PRO A 24 7.16 -9.28 13.09
C PRO A 24 6.92 -9.60 11.62
N LEU A 25 8.00 -9.60 10.83
CA LEU A 25 7.91 -9.99 9.41
C LEU A 25 7.29 -11.38 9.28
N PRO A 26 6.27 -11.54 8.42
CA PRO A 26 5.57 -12.81 8.26
C PRO A 26 6.52 -13.86 7.68
N ARG A 27 6.42 -15.09 8.18
CA ARG A 27 7.12 -16.22 7.58
C ARG A 27 6.44 -16.61 6.27
N MET A 28 7.21 -16.62 5.20
CA MET A 28 6.75 -17.09 3.89
C MET A 28 6.95 -18.61 3.77
N PRO A 29 6.00 -19.36 3.17
CA PRO A 29 6.20 -20.77 2.90
C PRO A 29 7.40 -20.96 1.96
N PRO A 30 8.20 -22.03 2.13
CA PRO A 30 9.34 -22.29 1.25
C PRO A 30 8.89 -22.46 -0.21
N GLY A 31 9.66 -21.94 -1.16
CA GLY A 31 9.29 -21.95 -2.57
C GLY A 31 10.27 -21.17 -3.44
N ASP A 32 9.84 -20.81 -4.64
CA ASP A 32 10.62 -19.96 -5.53
C ASP A 32 10.78 -18.55 -4.92
N PRO A 33 12.02 -18.00 -4.85
CA PRO A 33 12.25 -16.69 -4.25
C PRO A 33 11.48 -15.54 -4.91
N VAL A 34 11.19 -15.62 -6.22
CA VAL A 34 10.42 -14.59 -6.91
C VAL A 34 8.97 -14.62 -6.44
N GLU A 35 8.36 -15.81 -6.44
CA GLU A 35 6.99 -16.02 -5.97
C GLU A 35 6.83 -15.66 -4.49
N GLN A 36 7.80 -15.99 -3.64
CA GLN A 36 7.80 -15.63 -2.23
C GLN A 36 7.79 -14.13 -2.01
N ILE A 37 8.66 -13.40 -2.73
CA ILE A 37 8.78 -11.95 -2.60
C ILE A 37 7.54 -11.26 -3.16
N GLU A 38 7.02 -11.71 -4.30
CA GLU A 38 5.77 -11.20 -4.86
C GLU A 38 4.59 -11.41 -3.90
N THR A 39 4.46 -12.61 -3.33
CA THR A 39 3.41 -12.92 -2.35
C THR A 39 3.53 -12.04 -1.12
N PHE A 40 4.76 -11.79 -0.65
CA PHE A 40 5.00 -10.91 0.49
C PHE A 40 4.60 -9.46 0.14
N GLU A 41 5.00 -8.95 -1.02
CA GLU A 41 4.63 -7.61 -1.50
C GLU A 41 3.11 -7.44 -1.59
N LEU A 42 2.40 -8.41 -2.16
CA LEU A 42 0.94 -8.39 -2.20
C LEU A 42 0.35 -8.29 -0.79
N ARG A 43 0.88 -9.06 0.17
CA ARG A 43 0.43 -8.99 1.56
C ARG A 43 0.69 -7.63 2.20
N VAL A 44 1.82 -6.97 1.90
CA VAL A 44 2.08 -5.60 2.35
C VAL A 44 1.03 -4.64 1.78
N VAL A 45 0.78 -4.71 0.47
CA VAL A 45 -0.22 -3.86 -0.21
C VAL A 45 -1.61 -4.06 0.38
N GLU A 46 -2.04 -5.31 0.55
CA GLU A 46 -3.34 -5.63 1.16
C GLU A 46 -3.47 -5.07 2.57
N LEU A 47 -2.42 -5.20 3.38
CA LEU A 47 -2.41 -4.68 4.74
C LEU A 47 -2.56 -3.16 4.74
N LEU A 48 -1.77 -2.46 3.91
CA LEU A 48 -1.83 -1.01 3.78
C LEU A 48 -3.22 -0.54 3.35
N PHE A 49 -3.84 -1.23 2.40
CA PHE A 49 -5.20 -0.92 1.98
C PHE A 49 -6.24 -1.20 3.06
N ALA A 50 -6.06 -2.28 3.84
CA ALA A 50 -6.97 -2.64 4.92
C ALA A 50 -6.93 -1.67 6.11
N VAL A 51 -5.76 -1.09 6.40
CA VAL A 51 -5.58 -0.12 7.50
C VAL A 51 -5.73 1.34 7.05
N ALA A 52 -5.92 1.59 5.76
CA ALA A 52 -6.12 2.93 5.24
C ALA A 52 -7.39 3.55 5.82
N THR A 53 -7.29 4.80 6.24
CA THR A 53 -8.43 5.64 6.65
C THR A 53 -8.60 6.76 5.65
N ALA A 54 -9.69 7.51 5.75
CA ALA A 54 -9.92 8.67 4.89
C ALA A 54 -8.77 9.71 4.94
N GLN A 55 -8.16 9.87 6.12
CA GLN A 55 -7.04 10.80 6.35
C GLN A 55 -5.71 10.25 5.81
N THR A 56 -5.53 8.93 5.75
CA THR A 56 -4.27 8.30 5.32
C THR A 56 -4.31 7.72 3.91
N ALA A 57 -5.49 7.62 3.29
CA ALA A 57 -5.68 6.96 1.99
C ALA A 57 -4.77 7.53 0.88
N ARG A 58 -4.58 8.85 0.82
CA ARG A 58 -3.66 9.48 -0.13
C ARG A 58 -2.21 9.06 0.11
N ARG A 59 -1.77 9.08 1.36
CA ARG A 59 -0.41 8.65 1.75
C ARG A 59 -0.20 7.17 1.40
N VAL A 60 -1.19 6.32 1.65
CA VAL A 60 -1.14 4.89 1.31
C VAL A 60 -1.06 4.69 -0.20
N ALA A 61 -1.81 5.47 -0.99
CA ALA A 61 -1.73 5.42 -2.46
C ALA A 61 -0.33 5.80 -2.95
N ASP A 62 0.25 6.89 -2.44
CA ASP A 62 1.60 7.36 -2.79
C ASP A 62 2.66 6.31 -2.40
N GLN A 63 2.62 5.80 -1.16
CA GLN A 63 3.56 4.78 -0.68
C GLN A 63 3.50 3.49 -1.51
N THR A 64 2.29 2.99 -1.80
CA THR A 64 2.13 1.78 -2.62
C THR A 64 2.52 2.00 -4.07
N TRP A 65 2.39 3.23 -4.59
CA TRP A 65 2.87 3.61 -5.91
C TRP A 65 4.40 3.61 -5.99
N ASP A 66 5.08 4.15 -4.98
CA ASP A 66 6.55 4.17 -4.87
C ASP A 66 7.15 2.75 -4.96
N LEU A 67 6.41 1.73 -4.53
CA LEU A 67 6.83 0.33 -4.65
C LEU A 67 6.85 -0.19 -6.09
N VAL A 68 5.96 0.30 -6.96
CA VAL A 68 5.61 -0.35 -8.24
C VAL A 68 5.71 0.54 -9.49
N HIS A 69 5.91 1.86 -9.37
CA HIS A 69 5.79 2.79 -10.50
C HIS A 69 6.70 2.44 -11.69
N ASP A 70 7.94 2.04 -11.42
CA ASP A 70 8.94 1.67 -12.44
C ASP A 70 8.80 0.23 -12.96
N ARG A 71 7.81 -0.53 -12.48
CA ARG A 71 7.57 -1.92 -12.89
C ARG A 71 6.70 -1.99 -14.14
N ALA A 72 6.75 -3.12 -14.83
CA ALA A 72 5.86 -3.39 -15.97
C ALA A 72 4.39 -3.48 -15.55
N GLU A 73 3.47 -3.08 -16.44
CA GLU A 73 2.01 -3.20 -16.22
C GLU A 73 1.53 -4.67 -16.07
N THR A 74 2.36 -5.62 -16.45
CA THR A 74 2.09 -7.06 -16.27
C THR A 74 2.48 -7.57 -14.89
N ASP A 75 3.18 -6.77 -14.07
CA ASP A 75 3.57 -7.16 -12.71
C ASP A 75 2.31 -7.29 -11.83
N PRO A 76 2.10 -8.46 -11.19
CA PRO A 76 0.92 -8.70 -10.36
C PRO A 76 0.73 -7.70 -9.22
N VAL A 77 1.83 -7.24 -8.60
CA VAL A 77 1.77 -6.25 -7.52
C VAL A 77 1.33 -4.90 -8.06
N LYS A 78 1.87 -4.48 -9.22
CA LYS A 78 1.47 -3.22 -9.87
C LYS A 78 -0.03 -3.19 -10.20
N ARG A 79 -0.54 -4.28 -10.78
CA ARG A 79 -1.98 -4.41 -11.09
C ARG A 79 -2.83 -4.24 -9.84
N ARG A 80 -2.46 -4.95 -8.76
CA ARG A 80 -3.20 -4.89 -7.50
C ARG A 80 -3.21 -3.49 -6.88
N VAL A 81 -2.08 -2.78 -6.95
CA VAL A 81 -1.96 -1.40 -6.49
C VAL A 81 -2.89 -0.47 -7.28
N VAL A 82 -2.84 -0.54 -8.61
CA VAL A 82 -3.68 0.27 -9.51
C VAL A 82 -5.17 0.00 -9.26
N GLU A 83 -5.57 -1.26 -9.12
CA GLU A 83 -6.96 -1.64 -8.81
C GLU A 83 -7.43 -1.07 -7.46
N GLY A 84 -6.55 -1.01 -6.46
CA GLY A 84 -6.89 -0.47 -5.13
C GLY A 84 -6.91 1.06 -5.06
N HIS A 85 -6.23 1.76 -5.96
CA HIS A 85 -6.16 3.23 -5.94
C HIS A 85 -7.53 3.89 -6.15
N GLU A 86 -8.44 3.29 -6.92
CA GLU A 86 -9.80 3.81 -7.05
C GLU A 86 -10.54 3.80 -5.69
N ALA A 87 -10.40 2.71 -4.92
CA ALA A 87 -11.01 2.59 -3.61
C ALA A 87 -10.41 3.59 -2.61
N LEU A 88 -9.08 3.77 -2.63
CA LEU A 88 -8.41 4.78 -1.81
C LEU A 88 -8.82 6.21 -2.18
N ALA A 89 -8.99 6.50 -3.47
CA ALA A 89 -9.45 7.82 -3.92
C ALA A 89 -10.85 8.14 -3.41
N LYS A 90 -11.77 7.16 -3.44
CA LYS A 90 -13.12 7.29 -2.85
C LYS A 90 -13.04 7.53 -1.34
N LEU A 91 -12.26 6.70 -0.63
CA LEU A 91 -12.07 6.83 0.81
C LEU A 91 -11.47 8.19 1.21
N ALA A 92 -10.50 8.70 0.45
CA ALA A 92 -9.90 10.01 0.68
C ALA A 92 -10.92 11.16 0.48
N ALA A 93 -11.78 11.05 -0.53
CA ALA A 93 -12.83 12.04 -0.79
C ALA A 93 -13.87 12.11 0.33
N GLU A 94 -14.21 10.98 0.95
CA GLU A 94 -15.11 10.93 2.11
C GLU A 94 -14.56 11.70 3.31
N GLY A 95 -13.25 11.61 3.58
CA GLY A 95 -12.61 12.37 4.66
C GLY A 95 -12.52 13.88 4.40
N ALA A 96 -12.50 14.29 3.13
CA ALA A 96 -12.54 15.70 2.75
C ALA A 96 -13.96 16.30 2.88
N ALA A 97 -14.99 15.45 2.97
CA ALA A 97 -16.40 15.85 3.00
C ALA A 97 -16.99 15.95 4.41
N GLU A 98 -16.18 15.89 5.49
CA GLU A 98 -16.68 16.17 6.84
C GLU A 98 -17.37 17.54 6.88
N PRO A 99 -18.65 17.62 7.27
CA PRO A 99 -19.43 18.85 7.17
C PRO A 99 -18.89 19.90 8.14
N GLU A 100 -18.69 21.13 7.65
CA GLU A 100 -18.42 22.31 8.49
C GLU A 100 -19.44 22.36 9.65
N PRO A 101 -19.00 22.58 10.90
CA PRO A 101 -19.92 22.77 12.01
C PRO A 101 -20.82 23.98 11.70
N PRO A 102 -22.13 23.91 12.04
CA PRO A 102 -23.05 25.00 11.73
C PRO A 102 -22.56 26.30 12.37
N PRO A 103 -22.76 27.46 11.71
CA PRO A 103 -22.32 28.75 12.23
C PRO A 103 -22.93 28.96 13.62
N ARG A 104 -22.09 29.33 14.59
CA ARG A 104 -22.52 29.62 15.96
C ARG A 104 -23.58 30.73 15.93
N PRO A 105 -24.70 30.59 16.64
CA PRO A 105 -25.70 31.65 16.71
C PRO A 105 -25.07 32.89 17.34
N SER A 106 -25.23 34.04 16.69
CA SER A 106 -24.88 35.34 17.25
C SER A 106 -25.86 35.66 18.38
N GLU A 107 -25.37 35.78 19.62
CA GLU A 107 -26.09 36.40 20.74
C GLU A 107 -26.06 37.93 20.65
#